data_AF-A0A0R3QIM9-F1
#
_entry.id   AF-A0A0R3QIM9-F1
#
_cell.length_a   1.000
_cell.length_b   1.000
_cell.length_c   1.000
_cell.angle_alpha   90.00
_cell.angle_beta   90.00
_cell.angle_gamma   90.00
#
_symmetry.space_group_name_H-M   'P 1'
#
loop_
_entity.id
_entity.type
_entity.pdbx_description
1 polymer ?
#
loop_
_entity_poly.entity_id
_entity_poly.type
_entity_poly.pdbx_seq_one_letter_code
_entity_poly.pdbx_strand_id
1 'polypeptide(L)' 'MMMQSGRKEILYTNTWDCAKKVVANEGFTALYKGALSNVFRGTGGALVLAIYDEIQKYL' A
#
# COMPACT_ATOMS: atom_id res chain seq x y z
N MET A 1 1.00 -16.48 -1.61
CA MET A 1 1.70 -15.28 -2.14
C MET A 1 1.41 -15.18 -3.64
N MET A 2 0.67 -14.15 -4.07
CA MET A 2 0.18 -14.02 -5.46
C MET A 2 1.22 -13.44 -6.44
N MET A 3 2.36 -12.91 -5.97
CA MET A 3 3.32 -12.16 -6.81
C MET A 3 4.56 -12.94 -7.25
N GLN A 4 4.63 -14.25 -6.97
CA GLN A 4 5.76 -15.11 -7.40
C GLN A 4 5.34 -16.21 -8.39
N SER A 5 4.09 -16.19 -8.86
CA SER A 5 3.62 -17.14 -9.87
C SER A 5 4.36 -16.88 -11.19
N GLY A 6 5.37 -17.71 -11.50
CA GLY A 6 6.16 -17.63 -12.74
C GLY A 6 7.66 -17.32 -12.60
N ARG A 7 8.20 -17.10 -11.39
CA ARG A 7 9.66 -16.87 -11.20
C ARG A 7 10.38 -18.16 -10.82
N LYS A 8 11.49 -18.45 -11.50
CA LYS A 8 12.30 -19.69 -11.37
C LYS A 8 13.00 -19.82 -10.00
N GLU A 9 13.12 -18.72 -9.27
CA GLU A 9 13.67 -18.67 -7.92
C GLU A 9 12.65 -18.02 -6.96
N ILE A 10 12.35 -18.71 -5.87
CA ILE A 10 11.48 -18.22 -4.80
C ILE A 10 12.27 -17.18 -4.00
N LEU A 11 12.13 -15.89 -4.33
CA LEU A 11 12.90 -14.84 -3.63
C LEU A 11 12.53 -14.70 -2.14
N TYR A 12 11.34 -15.15 -1.74
CA TYR A 12 10.80 -14.96 -0.39
C TYR A 12 10.07 -16.21 0.08
N THR A 13 10.70 -16.96 0.98
CA THR A 13 10.14 -18.21 1.52
C THR A 13 9.02 -17.94 2.54
N ASN A 14 9.14 -16.84 3.29
CA ASN A 14 8.20 -16.44 4.34
C ASN A 14 7.99 -14.93 4.36
N THR A 15 6.84 -14.46 4.85
CA THR A 15 6.55 -13.03 5.02
C THR A 15 7.59 -12.33 5.90
N TRP A 16 8.13 -13.05 6.89
CA TRP A 16 9.19 -12.57 7.77
C TRP A 16 10.55 -12.43 7.04
N ASP A 17 10.87 -13.38 6.14
CA ASP A 17 12.09 -13.30 5.32
C ASP A 17 12.03 -12.11 4.35
N CYS A 18 10.85 -11.85 3.79
CA CYS A 18 10.60 -10.68 2.95
C CYS A 18 10.82 -9.36 3.71
N ALA A 19 10.18 -9.20 4.88
CA ALA A 19 10.35 -8.01 5.69
C ALA A 19 11.83 -7.78 6.07
N LYS A 20 12.55 -8.85 6.44
CA LYS A 20 13.96 -8.76 6.82
C LYS A 20 14.86 -8.41 5.63
N LYS A 21 14.66 -9.02 4.45
CA LYS A 21 15.40 -8.69 3.22
C LYS A 21 15.13 -7.26 2.75
N VAL A 22 13.88 -6.80 2.79
CA VAL A 22 13.52 -5.44 2.38
C VAL A 22 14.18 -4.42 3.30
N VAL A 23 14.10 -4.62 4.62
CA VAL A 23 14.74 -3.72 5.59
C VAL A 23 16.27 -3.75 5.45
N ALA A 24 16.87 -4.91 5.19
CA ALA A 24 18.33 -5.03 5.04
C ALA A 24 18.87 -4.45 3.72
N ASN A 25 18.13 -4.56 2.60
CA ASN A 25 18.60 -4.09 1.29
C ASN A 25 18.18 -2.65 0.98
N GLU A 26 16.98 -2.24 1.38
CA GLU A 26 16.42 -0.93 1.02
C GLU A 26 16.22 0.01 2.23
N GLY A 27 16.36 -0.50 3.46
CA GLY A 27 16.23 0.27 4.70
C GLY A 27 14.79 0.38 5.22
N PHE A 28 14.65 0.89 6.45
CA PHE A 28 13.35 1.02 7.13
C PHE A 28 12.38 1.98 6.41
N THR A 29 12.92 2.94 5.64
CA THR A 29 12.16 3.90 4.83
C THR A 29 11.53 3.27 3.60
N ALA A 30 12.01 2.12 3.13
CA ALA A 30 11.42 1.40 2.00
C ALA A 30 10.01 0.88 2.31
N LEU A 31 9.74 0.48 3.56
CA LEU A 31 8.41 0.09 4.01
C LEU A 31 7.39 1.24 3.91
N TYR A 32 7.86 2.49 3.98
CA TYR A 32 7.03 3.69 3.95
C TYR A 32 7.00 4.39 2.58
N LYS A 33 7.78 3.94 1.58
CA LYS A 33 7.82 4.54 0.23
C LYS A 33 6.46 4.53 -0.49
N GLY A 34 5.52 3.68 -0.08
CA GLY A 34 4.14 3.65 -0.60
C GLY A 34 3.08 4.24 0.33
N ALA A 35 3.43 4.56 1.58
CA ALA A 35 2.47 5.01 2.58
C ALA A 35 1.85 6.35 2.19
N LEU A 36 2.65 7.27 1.67
CA LEU A 36 2.22 8.61 1.26
C LEU A 36 1.25 8.55 0.07
N SER A 37 1.49 7.65 -0.90
CA SER A 37 0.57 7.39 -2.01
C SER A 37 -0.77 6.79 -1.53
N ASN A 38 -0.72 5.88 -0.56
CA ASN A 38 -1.93 5.30 0.02
C ASN A 38 -2.73 6.31 0.86
N VAL A 39 -2.06 7.24 1.55
CA VAL A 39 -2.71 8.34 2.27
C VAL A 39 -3.40 9.29 1.29
N PHE A 40 -2.73 9.72 0.22
CA PHE A 40 -3.34 10.57 -0.81
C PHE A 40 -4.58 9.94 -1.43
N ARG A 41 -4.53 8.63 -1.70
CA ARG A 41 -5.68 7.88 -2.20
C ARG A 41 -6.82 7.82 -1.20
N GLY A 42 -6.52 7.65 0.09
CA GLY A 42 -7.51 7.67 1.17
C GLY A 42 -8.19 9.04 1.32
N THR A 43 -7.41 10.11 1.29
CA THR A 43 -7.93 11.48 1.35
C THR A 43 -8.82 11.81 0.16
N GLY A 44 -8.46 11.37 -1.05
CA GLY A 44 -9.30 11.55 -2.24
C GLY A 44 -10.67 10.86 -2.11
N GLY A 45 -10.71 9.64 -1.56
CA GLY A 45 -11.98 8.94 -1.32
C GLY A 45 -12.84 9.61 -0.25
N ALA A 46 -12.23 10.06 0.84
CA ALA A 46 -12.93 10.79 1.90
C ALA A 46 -13.48 12.15 1.41
N LEU A 47 -12.73 12.86 0.57
CA LEU A 47 -13.16 14.11 -0.04
C LEU A 47 -14.41 13.90 -0.91
N VAL A 48 -14.42 12.87 -1.75
CA VAL A 48 -15.58 12.54 -2.60
C VAL A 48 -16.79 12.21 -1.73
N LEU A 49 -16.59 11.44 -0.65
CA LEU A 49 -17.68 11.08 0.26
C LEU A 49 -18.27 12.31 0.95
N ALA A 50 -17.42 13.24 1.41
CA ALA A 50 -17.86 14.49 2.03
C ALA A 50 -18.67 15.37 1.06
N ILE A 51 -18.22 15.49 -0.19
CA ILE A 51 -18.95 16.23 -1.23
C ILE A 51 -20.30 15.58 -1.54
N TYR A 52 -20.36 14.23 -1.58
CA TYR A 52 -21.63 13.51 -1.73
C TYR A 52 -22.58 13.77 -0.56
N ASP A 53 -22.08 13.77 0.67
CA ASP A 53 -22.86 14.07 1.88
C ASP A 53 -23.44 15.50 1.85
N GLU A 54 -22.67 16.50 1.39
CA GLU A 54 -23.14 17.88 1.25
C GLU A 54 -24.22 18.03 0.17
N ILE A 55 -24.05 17.38 -0.99
CA ILE A 55 -25.05 17.43 -2.07
C ILE A 55 -26.36 16.76 -1.64
N GLN A 56 -26.29 15.60 -0.97
CA GLN A 56 -27.48 14.90 -0.48
C GLN A 56 -28.19 15.64 0.65
N LYS A 57 -27.50 16.52 1.37
CA LYS A 57 -28.09 17.36 2.43
C LYS A 57 -28.87 18.55 1.88
N TYR A 58 -28.55 19.00 0.66
CA TYR A 58 -29.21 20.09 -0.03
C TYR A 58 -30.32 19.63 -0.99
N LEU A 59 -30.36 18.34 -1.35
CA LEU A 59 -31.42 17.70 -2.14
C LEU A 59 -32.54 17.18 -1.24
#